data_AF-A0A1F8T5H4-F1
#
_entry.id   AF-A0A1F8T5H4-F1
#
_cell.length_a   1.000
_cell.length_b   1.000
_cell.length_c   1.000
_cell.angle_alpha   90.00
_cell.angle_beta   90.00
_cell.angle_gamma   90.00
#
_symmetry.space_group_name_H-M   'P 1'
#
loop_
_entity.id
_entity.type
_entity.pdbx_description
1 polymer ?
#
loop_
_entity_poly.entity_id
_entity_poly.type
_entity_poly.pdbx_seq_one_letter_code
_entity_poly.pdbx_strand_id
1 'polypeptide(L)' 'MSKRSRSVAAGAKKNKQEWPLVVYLWVLGLGFGGYLVVGEFVLGNRPHPMHWAAGLVGGLLGIPLGWLWYRWRGDVL' A
#
# COMPACT_ATOMS: atom_id res chain seq x y z
N MET A 1 -23.43 23.74 -19.38
CA MET A 1 -22.70 23.30 -18.15
C MET A 1 -21.42 22.60 -18.57
N SER A 2 -20.29 23.32 -18.62
CA SER A 2 -19.00 22.75 -19.00
C SER A 2 -18.33 22.14 -17.77
N LYS A 3 -18.22 20.81 -17.73
CA LYS A 3 -17.44 20.11 -16.70
C LYS A 3 -15.96 20.39 -17.00
N ARG A 4 -15.36 21.33 -16.27
CA ARG A 4 -13.90 21.47 -16.21
C ARG A 4 -13.33 20.19 -15.61
N SER A 5 -12.88 19.30 -16.49
CA SER A 5 -12.00 18.19 -16.14
C SER A 5 -10.81 18.77 -15.38
N ARG A 6 -10.65 18.40 -14.10
CA ARG A 6 -9.43 18.73 -13.36
C ARG A 6 -8.32 17.91 -14.01
N SER A 7 -7.53 18.57 -14.86
CA SER A 7 -6.23 18.07 -15.26
C SER A 7 -5.36 18.01 -14.00
N VAL A 8 -5.34 16.85 -13.34
CA VAL A 8 -4.34 16.59 -12.32
C VAL A 8 -3.04 16.34 -13.08
N ALA A 9 -2.32 17.43 -13.29
CA ALA A 9 -0.93 17.41 -13.74
C ALA A 9 -0.09 16.93 -12.57
N ALA A 10 -0.07 15.62 -12.32
CA ALA A 10 0.85 15.04 -11.37
C ALA A 10 2.07 14.52 -12.12
N GLY A 11 3.23 15.08 -11.75
CA GLY A 11 4.45 15.13 -12.54
C GLY A 11 4.92 13.76 -13.03
N ALA A 12 4.91 13.61 -14.35
CA ALA A 12 5.63 12.56 -15.04
C ALA A 12 7.16 12.79 -14.95
N LYS A 13 7.75 12.57 -13.77
CA LYS A 13 9.19 12.30 -13.68
C LYS A 13 9.44 10.84 -14.04
N LYS A 14 9.41 10.57 -15.35
CA LYS A 14 10.13 9.43 -15.93
C LYS A 14 11.60 9.60 -15.55
N ASN A 15 12.16 8.69 -14.76
CA ASN A 15 13.53 8.15 -14.88
C ASN A 15 13.92 7.31 -13.66
N LYS A 16 13.35 6.10 -13.59
CA LYS A 16 13.93 4.82 -13.13
C LYS A 16 12.80 3.80 -13.13
N GLN A 17 13.14 2.52 -13.27
CA GLN A 17 12.22 1.39 -13.23
C GLN A 17 11.63 1.23 -11.82
N GLU A 18 10.82 2.18 -11.39
CA GLU A 18 10.19 2.20 -10.08
C GLU A 18 8.83 1.48 -10.18
N TRP A 19 8.45 0.77 -9.12
CA TRP A 19 7.12 0.15 -9.07
C TRP A 19 6.04 1.26 -9.01
N PRO A 20 4.80 0.97 -9.42
CA PRO A 20 3.71 1.94 -9.29
C PRO A 20 3.57 2.42 -7.85
N LEU A 21 3.29 3.72 -7.63
CA LEU A 21 3.18 4.31 -6.29
C LEU A 21 2.14 3.56 -5.44
N VAL A 22 1.03 3.17 -6.06
CA VAL A 22 -0.03 2.41 -5.41
C VAL A 22 0.46 1.11 -4.79
N VAL A 23 1.48 0.46 -5.35
CA VAL A 23 2.06 -0.77 -4.78
C VAL A 23 2.75 -0.45 -3.45
N TYR A 24 3.54 0.62 -3.40
CA TYR A 24 4.17 1.06 -2.14
C TYR A 24 3.13 1.42 -1.08
N LEU A 25 2.05 2.10 -1.47
CA LEU A 25 0.96 2.44 -0.54
C LEU A 25 0.27 1.20 0.03
N TRP A 26 0.04 0.17 -0.78
CA TRP A 26 -0.52 -1.10 -0.31
C TRP A 26 0.44 -1.87 0.60
N VAL A 27 1.73 -1.91 0.27
CA VAL A 27 2.76 -2.55 1.11
C VAL A 27 2.87 -1.85 2.47
N LEU A 28 2.97 -0.52 2.49
CA LEU A 28 3.04 0.24 3.74
C LEU A 28 1.73 0.14 4.52
N GLY A 29 0.59 0.32 3.86
CA GLY A 29 -0.72 0.27 4.49
C GLY A 29 -1.01 -1.07 5.14
N LEU A 30 -0.77 -2.19 4.44
CA LEU A 30 -0.96 -3.52 5.01
C LEU A 30 0.18 -3.94 5.94
N GLY A 31 1.39 -3.44 5.75
CA GLY A 31 2.49 -3.70 6.68
C GLY A 31 2.23 -3.07 8.05
N PHE A 32 1.91 -1.77 8.08
CA PHE A 32 1.52 -1.09 9.32
C PHE A 32 0.18 -1.60 9.84
N GLY A 33 -0.79 -1.86 8.97
CA GLY A 33 -2.07 -2.46 9.36
C GLY A 33 -1.88 -3.86 9.98
N GLY A 34 -1.00 -4.68 9.44
CA GLY A 34 -0.67 -5.99 10.00
C GLY A 34 -0.01 -5.87 11.39
N TYR A 35 0.93 -4.95 11.56
CA TYR A 35 1.57 -4.72 12.85
C TYR A 35 0.60 -4.15 13.90
N LEU A 36 -0.13 -3.08 13.55
CA LEU A 36 -0.97 -2.34 14.50
C LEU A 36 -2.33 -2.99 14.72
N VAL A 37 -2.96 -3.51 13.68
CA VAL A 37 -4.29 -4.12 13.80
C VAL A 37 -4.18 -5.59 14.18
N VAL A 38 -3.35 -6.37 13.48
CA VAL A 38 -3.24 -7.81 13.79
C VAL A 38 -2.30 -8.06 14.98
N GLY A 39 -1.15 -7.38 15.03
CA GLY A 39 -0.26 -7.43 16.20
C GLY A 39 -0.94 -6.88 17.44
N GLU A 40 -1.21 -5.58 17.49
CA GLU A 40 -1.67 -4.96 18.74
C GLU A 40 -3.10 -5.36 19.12
N PHE A 41 -4.04 -5.34 18.18
CA PHE A 41 -5.46 -5.51 18.51
C PHE A 41 -5.88 -6.99 18.65
N VAL A 42 -5.26 -7.91 17.89
CA VAL A 42 -5.62 -9.34 17.90
C VAL A 42 -4.66 -10.16 18.76
N LEU A 43 -3.35 -9.91 18.66
CA LEU A 43 -2.33 -10.68 19.39
C LEU A 43 -2.05 -10.09 20.78
N GLY A 44 -2.40 -8.83 21.04
CA GLY A 44 -2.38 -8.21 22.37
C GLY A 44 -1.00 -8.25 23.02
N ASN A 45 -0.88 -8.90 24.18
CA ASN A 45 0.36 -9.01 24.95
C ASN A 45 1.36 -10.07 24.41
N ARG A 46 1.15 -10.58 23.19
CA ARG A 46 2.12 -11.49 22.59
C ARG A 46 3.46 -10.79 22.34
N PRO A 47 4.56 -11.54 22.34
CA PRO A 47 5.88 -10.95 22.24
C PRO A 47 6.02 -10.21 20.91
N HIS A 48 6.72 -9.07 20.94
CA HIS A 48 6.91 -8.18 19.78
C HIS A 48 7.30 -8.86 18.46
N PRO A 49 8.10 -9.96 18.42
CA PRO A 49 8.37 -10.70 17.18
C PRO A 49 7.11 -11.11 16.41
N MET A 50 6.01 -11.40 17.10
CA MET A 50 4.74 -11.77 16.45
C MET A 50 4.08 -10.57 15.77
N HIS A 51 4.23 -9.35 16.30
CA HIS A 51 3.67 -8.14 15.70
C HIS A 51 4.47 -7.77 14.45
N TRP A 52 5.80 -7.93 14.51
CA TRP A 52 6.68 -7.82 13.35
C TRP A 52 6.34 -8.85 12.26
N ALA A 53 6.09 -10.10 12.63
CA ALA A 53 5.67 -11.13 11.69
C ALA A 53 4.33 -10.79 11.02
N ALA A 54 3.34 -10.31 11.79
CA ALA A 54 2.06 -9.86 11.24
C ALA A 54 2.23 -8.69 10.26
N GLY A 55 3.09 -7.72 10.58
CA GLY A 55 3.43 -6.63 9.68
C GLY A 55 4.18 -7.09 8.42
N LEU A 56 5.11 -8.05 8.54
CA LEU A 56 5.82 -8.61 7.39
C LEU A 56 4.86 -9.35 6.46
N VAL A 57 3.98 -10.19 7.00
CA VAL A 57 2.94 -10.89 6.23
C VAL A 57 2.01 -9.88 5.56
N GLY A 58 1.58 -8.85 6.29
CA GLY A 58 0.76 -7.77 5.72
C GLY A 58 1.45 -7.06 4.55
N GLY A 59 2.72 -6.69 4.71
CA GLY A 59 3.51 -6.06 3.65
C GLY A 59 3.68 -6.96 2.42
N LEU A 60 3.93 -8.26 2.62
CA LEU A 60 4.03 -9.25 1.54
C LEU A 60 2.70 -9.41 0.79
N LEU A 61 1.57 -9.38 1.49
CA LEU A 61 0.24 -9.37 0.87
C LEU A 61 -0.08 -8.05 0.17
N GLY A 62 0.53 -6.95 0.60
CA GLY A 62 0.40 -5.63 -0.02
C GLY A 62 0.99 -5.57 -1.43
N ILE A 63 2.00 -6.39 -1.74
CA ILE A 63 2.60 -6.45 -3.09
C ILE A 63 1.58 -6.95 -4.14
N PRO A 64 1.01 -8.18 -4.04
CA PRO A 64 0.05 -8.66 -5.02
C PRO A 64 -1.24 -7.84 -5.03
N LEU A 65 -1.70 -7.33 -3.88
CA LEU A 65 -2.88 -6.45 -3.81
C LEU A 65 -2.65 -5.11 -4.49
N GLY A 66 -1.47 -4.52 -4.31
CA GLY A 66 -1.06 -3.30 -5.00
C GLY A 66 -1.00 -3.48 -6.52
N TRP A 67 -0.43 -4.59 -6.99
CA TRP A 67 -0.40 -4.91 -8.42
C TRP A 67 -1.78 -5.21 -9.00
N LEU A 68 -2.64 -5.92 -8.26
CA LEU A 68 -4.01 -6.18 -8.66
C LEU A 68 -4.81 -4.88 -8.76
N TRP A 69 -4.66 -4.00 -7.78
CA TRP A 69 -5.26 -2.68 -7.80
C TRP A 69 -4.77 -1.86 -8.99
N TYR A 70 -3.45 -1.79 -9.18
CA TYR A 70 -2.84 -1.09 -10.32
C TYR A 70 -3.41 -1.60 -11.65
N ARG A 71 -3.59 -2.91 -11.79
CA ARG A 71 -4.14 -3.53 -13.01
C ARG A 71 -5.59 -3.13 -13.31
N TRP A 72 -6.39 -2.83 -12.29
CA TRP A 72 -7.81 -2.49 -12.42
C TRP A 72 -8.11 -1.00 -12.40
N ARG A 73 -7.37 -0.23 -11.60
CA ARG A 73 -7.64 1.19 -11.32
C ARG A 73 -6.55 2.13 -11.84
N GLY A 74 -5.38 1.60 -12.22
CA GLY A 74 -4.19 2.39 -12.55
C GLY A 74 -3.40 2.81 -11.31
N ASP A 75 -2.39 3.66 -11.52
CA ASP A 75 -1.60 4.23 -10.43
C ASP A 75 -2.36 5.35 -9.71
N VAL A 76 -1.89 5.72 -8.52
CA VAL A 76 -2.39 6.89 -7.78
C VAL A 76 -1.58 8.12 -8.22
N LEU A 77 -2.05 8.82 -9.25
CA LEU A 77 -1.54 10.12 -9.74
C LEU A 77 -2.70 10.99 -10.23
#